data_AF-K0EZE7-F1
#
_entry.id   AF-K0EZE7-F1
#
_cell.length_a   1.000
_cell.length_b   1.000
_cell.length_c   1.000
_cell.angle_alpha   90.00
_cell.angle_beta   90.00
_cell.angle_gamma   90.00
#
_symmetry.space_group_name_H-M   'P 1'
#
loop_
_entity.id
_entity.type
_entity.pdbx_description
1 polymer ?
#
loop_
_entity_poly.entity_id
_entity_poly.type
_entity_poly.pdbx_seq_one_letter_code
_entity_poly.pdbx_strand_id
1 'polypeptide(L)'
;MRYRMVLEETVEGAGTVITRLSEHALDELVEIARIATLRVEFCSRLTVFDRNAVLFTVDGSGRQLVDALDEWAVAAPPLCPECGEMLHAARVASVVGWCCAGCGYRAEAQQ
;
A
#
# COMPACT_ATOMS: atom_id res chain seq x y z
N MET A 1 1.01 -14.98 1.98
CA MET A 1 0.48 -13.67 1.56
C MET A 1 1.46 -12.58 1.91
N ARG A 2 1.71 -11.69 0.94
CA ARG A 2 2.77 -10.69 1.02
C ARG A 2 2.21 -9.34 1.43
N TYR A 3 1.24 -8.86 0.66
CA TYR A 3 0.62 -7.58 0.94
C TYR A 3 -0.54 -7.78 1.89
N ARG A 4 -0.70 -6.82 2.78
CA ARG A 4 -1.81 -6.82 3.74
C ARG A 4 -2.33 -5.40 3.87
N MET A 5 -3.64 -5.26 3.91
CA MET A 5 -4.33 -4.07 4.31
C MET A 5 -4.96 -4.32 5.69
N VAL A 6 -4.82 -3.33 6.58
CA VAL A 6 -5.53 -3.27 7.84
C VAL A 6 -6.38 -2.00 7.81
N LEU A 7 -7.68 -2.17 8.01
CA LEU A 7 -8.64 -1.09 8.13
C LEU A 7 -9.19 -1.09 9.55
N GLU A 8 -8.97 0.00 10.28
CA GLU A 8 -9.39 0.17 11.67
C GLU A 8 -10.50 1.21 11.73
N GLU A 9 -11.72 0.76 12.04
CA GLU A 9 -12.91 1.60 12.12
C GLU A 9 -13.27 1.83 13.58
N THR A 10 -13.31 3.09 14.03
CA THR A 10 -13.69 3.41 15.41
C THR A 10 -15.20 3.64 15.48
N VAL A 11 -15.89 2.76 16.20
CA VAL A 11 -17.33 2.81 16.41
C VAL A 11 -17.61 3.31 17.83
N GLU A 12 -18.28 4.45 17.92
CA GLU A 12 -18.61 5.07 19.20
C GLU A 12 -19.44 4.10 20.07
N GLY A 13 -18.97 3.87 21.31
CA GLY A 13 -19.60 2.94 22.26
C GLY A 13 -19.35 1.45 22.01
N ALA A 14 -18.81 1.04 20.85
CA ALA A 14 -18.54 -0.36 20.51
C ALA A 14 -17.05 -0.71 20.39
N GLY A 15 -16.17 0.30 20.32
CA GLY A 15 -14.71 0.12 20.24
C GLY A 15 -14.19 0.16 18.79
N THR A 16 -13.08 -0.52 18.53
CA THR A 16 -12.44 -0.53 17.20
C THR A 16 -12.69 -1.86 16.48
N VAL A 17 -13.28 -1.80 15.30
CA VAL A 17 -13.40 -2.94 14.39
C VAL A 17 -12.17 -2.97 13.49
N ILE A 18 -11.50 -4.12 13.41
CA ILE A 18 -10.30 -4.30 12.58
C ILE A 18 -10.61 -5.28 11.45
N THR A 19 -10.65 -4.76 10.23
CA THR A 19 -10.75 -5.55 9.00
C THR A 19 -9.35 -5.79 8.45
N ARG A 20 -9.01 -7.06 8.19
CA ARG A 20 -7.72 -7.45 7.60
C ARG A 20 -7.95 -8.13 6.27
N LEU A 21 -7.32 -7.60 5.23
CA LEU A 21 -7.33 -8.14 3.89
C LEU A 21 -5.89 -8.40 3.48
N SER A 22 -5.65 -9.44 2.70
CA SER A 22 -4.30 -9.83 2.35
C SER A 22 -4.27 -10.49 0.99
N GLU A 23 -3.27 -10.12 0.20
CA GLU A 23 -3.08 -10.66 -1.13
C GLU A 23 -1.62 -10.91 -1.51
N HIS A 24 -1.42 -11.65 -2.59
CA HIS A 24 -0.12 -11.85 -3.21
C HIS A 24 0.28 -10.68 -4.12
N ALA A 25 -0.67 -10.13 -4.88
CA ALA A 25 -0.44 -9.03 -5.80
C ALA A 25 -0.93 -7.70 -5.18
N LEU A 26 -0.16 -6.61 -5.38
CA LEU A 26 -0.47 -5.32 -4.76
C LEU A 26 -1.67 -4.64 -5.41
N ASP A 27 -1.78 -4.74 -6.73
CA ASP A 27 -2.88 -4.26 -7.54
C ASP A 27 -4.22 -4.89 -7.11
N GLU A 28 -4.24 -6.21 -6.90
CA GLU A 28 -5.41 -6.90 -6.36
C GLU A 28 -5.76 -6.40 -4.95
N LEU A 29 -4.76 -6.21 -4.08
CA LEU A 29 -5.00 -5.67 -2.74
C LEU A 29 -5.59 -4.25 -2.80
N VAL A 30 -5.08 -3.40 -3.71
CA VAL A 30 -5.57 -2.02 -3.89
C VAL A 30 -7.04 -2.04 -4.32
N GLU A 31 -7.43 -2.88 -5.27
CA GLU A 31 -8.83 -3.00 -5.68
C GLU A 31 -9.75 -3.49 -4.54
N ILE A 32 -9.31 -4.50 -3.78
CA ILE A 32 -10.07 -4.98 -2.62
C ILE A 32 -10.18 -3.88 -1.56
N ALA A 33 -9.10 -3.13 -1.32
CA ALA A 33 -9.08 -2.02 -0.37
C ALA A 33 -10.00 -0.86 -0.80
N ARG A 34 -10.09 -0.55 -2.10
CA ARG A 34 -11.08 0.41 -2.63
C ARG A 34 -12.51 -0.01 -2.30
N ILE A 35 -12.85 -1.27 -2.59
CA ILE A 35 -14.20 -1.78 -2.33
C ILE A 35 -14.49 -1.78 -0.82
N ALA A 36 -13.52 -2.14 0.01
CA ALA A 36 -13.67 -2.15 1.47
C ALA A 36 -13.88 -0.73 2.02
N THR A 37 -13.07 0.24 1.59
CA THR A 37 -13.14 1.63 2.06
C THR A 37 -14.41 2.34 1.63
N LEU A 38 -15.00 2.00 0.48
CA LEU A 38 -16.30 2.52 0.06
C LEU A 38 -17.45 2.16 1.02
N ARG A 39 -17.29 1.11 1.83
CA ARG A 39 -18.30 0.67 2.81
C ARG A 39 -18.14 1.34 4.18
N VAL A 40 -17.10 2.15 4.35
CA VAL A 40 -16.74 2.78 5.63
C VAL A 40 -17.48 4.10 5.78
N GLU A 41 -18.39 4.16 6.76
CA GLU A 41 -19.17 5.37 7.05
C GLU A 41 -18.47 6.32 8.04
N PHE A 42 -17.52 5.81 8.83
CA PHE A 42 -16.87 6.54 9.92
C PHE A 42 -15.40 6.83 9.65
N CYS A 43 -14.83 7.76 10.42
CA CYS A 43 -13.40 8.02 10.35
C CYS A 43 -12.62 6.75 10.75
N SER A 44 -11.76 6.31 9.84
CA SER A 44 -11.07 5.03 9.92
C SER A 44 -9.62 5.19 9.47
N ARG A 45 -8.77 4.31 9.97
CA ARG A 45 -7.36 4.22 9.59
C ARG A 45 -7.15 3.08 8.62
N LEU A 46 -6.68 3.37 7.42
CA LEU A 46 -6.21 2.38 6.47
C LEU A 46 -4.69 2.30 6.52
N THR A 47 -4.14 1.10 6.69
CA THR A 47 -2.71 0.83 6.60
C THR A 47 -2.42 -0.29 5.61
N VAL A 48 -1.55 -0.03 4.64
CA VAL A 48 -1.05 -1.02 3.67
C VAL A 48 0.36 -1.45 4.05
N PHE A 49 0.60 -2.75 4.01
CA PHE A 49 1.85 -3.39 4.36
C PHE A 49 2.41 -4.21 3.20
N ASP A 50 3.74 -4.22 3.07
CA ASP A 50 4.49 -5.28 2.42
C ASP A 50 5.16 -6.12 3.50
N ARG A 51 4.65 -7.34 3.70
CA ARG A 51 4.95 -8.19 4.85
C ARG A 51 4.66 -7.44 6.17
N ASN A 52 5.70 -6.90 6.78
CA ASN A 52 5.64 -6.15 8.04
C ASN A 52 6.06 -4.68 7.88
N ALA A 53 6.50 -4.26 6.69
CA ALA A 53 6.84 -2.88 6.42
C ALA A 53 5.57 -2.09 6.11
N VAL A 54 5.37 -0.97 6.81
CA VAL A 54 4.29 -0.03 6.49
C VAL A 54 4.65 0.69 5.20
N LEU A 55 3.78 0.57 4.19
CA LEU A 55 3.95 1.27 2.91
C LEU A 55 3.15 2.56 2.86
N PHE A 56 1.98 2.56 3.49
CA PHE A 56 1.03 3.65 3.44
C PHE A 56 0.12 3.59 4.66
N THR A 57 -0.15 4.76 5.24
CA THR A 57 -1.15 4.93 6.30
C THR A 57 -1.91 6.21 6.03
N VAL A 58 -3.23 6.14 6.08
CA VAL A 58 -4.11 7.30 5.95
C VAL A 58 -5.29 7.18 6.89
N ASP A 59 -5.69 8.29 7.48
CA ASP A 59 -6.92 8.45 8.25
C ASP A 59 -7.96 9.16 7.37
N GLY A 60 -9.21 8.69 7.37
CA GLY A 60 -10.27 9.28 6.55
C GLY A 60 -11.55 8.44 6.55
N SER A 61 -12.50 8.76 5.67
CA SER A 61 -13.72 7.96 5.51
C SER A 61 -14.16 7.87 4.05
N GLY A 62 -14.84 6.77 3.72
CA GLY A 62 -15.46 6.53 2.42
C GLY A 62 -14.56 6.90 1.24
N ARG A 63 -15.02 7.88 0.45
CA ARG A 63 -14.33 8.35 -0.76
C ARG A 63 -12.95 8.95 -0.50
N GLN A 64 -12.72 9.60 0.65
CA GLN A 64 -11.42 10.20 0.95
C GLN A 64 -10.32 9.14 1.08
N LEU A 65 -10.64 7.99 1.67
CA LEU A 65 -9.70 6.86 1.76
C LEU A 65 -9.38 6.28 0.38
N VAL A 66 -10.39 6.19 -0.49
CA VAL A 66 -10.21 5.73 -1.88
C VAL A 66 -9.28 6.69 -2.63
N ASP A 67 -9.57 7.99 -2.59
CA ASP A 67 -8.76 8.98 -3.33
C ASP A 67 -7.30 9.00 -2.84
N ALA A 68 -7.08 8.88 -1.51
CA ALA A 68 -5.73 8.82 -0.95
C ALA A 68 -5.01 7.50 -1.30
N LEU A 69 -5.72 6.37 -1.33
CA LEU A 69 -5.17 5.09 -1.76
C LEU A 69 -4.80 5.13 -3.26
N ASP A 70 -5.62 5.79 -4.09
CA ASP A 70 -5.39 5.95 -5.52
C ASP A 70 -4.18 6.83 -5.80
N GLU A 71 -4.10 7.98 -5.12
CA GLU A 71 -2.95 8.87 -5.20
C GLU A 71 -1.66 8.15 -4.79
N TRP A 72 -1.71 7.39 -3.69
CA TRP A 72 -0.59 6.57 -3.27
C TRP A 72 -0.24 5.49 -4.30
N ALA A 73 -1.21 4.75 -4.84
CA ALA A 73 -0.95 3.67 -5.79
C ALA A 73 -0.32 4.18 -7.09
N VAL A 74 -0.69 5.39 -7.54
CA VAL A 74 -0.07 6.05 -8.70
C VAL A 74 1.36 6.51 -8.39
N ALA A 75 1.62 6.99 -7.18
CA ALA A 75 2.93 7.47 -6.75
C ALA A 75 3.85 6.37 -6.18
N ALA A 76 3.32 5.16 -5.97
CA ALA A 76 4.04 4.08 -5.32
C ALA A 76 5.28 3.67 -6.14
N PRO A 77 6.41 3.35 -5.48
CA PRO A 77 7.56 2.80 -6.18
C PRO A 77 7.18 1.54 -6.99
N PRO A 78 7.78 1.34 -8.16
CA PRO A 78 7.50 0.17 -8.99
C PRO A 78 7.83 -1.13 -8.26
N LEU A 79 7.11 -2.20 -8.61
CA LEU A 79 7.39 -3.54 -8.09
C LEU A 79 8.55 -4.18 -8.86
N CYS A 80 9.35 -4.96 -8.16
CA CYS A 80 10.40 -5.76 -8.75
C CYS A 80 9.78 -6.83 -9.65
N PRO A 81 10.17 -6.93 -10.93
CA PRO A 81 9.61 -7.94 -11.83
C PRO A 81 9.99 -9.38 -11.46
N GLU A 82 11.07 -9.57 -10.70
CA GLU A 82 11.60 -10.89 -10.34
C GLU A 82 10.87 -11.51 -9.14
N CYS A 83 10.59 -10.71 -8.12
CA CYS A 83 10.08 -11.20 -6.83
C CYS A 83 8.88 -10.42 -6.32
N GLY A 84 8.42 -9.40 -7.06
CA GLY A 84 7.34 -8.51 -6.68
C GLY A 84 7.67 -7.56 -5.54
N GLU A 85 8.91 -7.46 -5.03
CA GLU A 85 9.17 -6.50 -3.93
C GLU A 85 9.13 -5.06 -4.39
N MET A 86 8.56 -4.18 -3.56
CA MET A 86 8.57 -2.76 -3.88
C MET A 86 10.01 -2.27 -3.97
N LEU A 87 10.33 -1.59 -5.07
CA LEU A 87 11.67 -1.14 -5.32
C LEU A 87 11.99 0.09 -4.44
N HIS A 88 13.21 0.14 -3.95
CA HIS A 88 13.73 1.27 -3.20
C HIS A 88 14.44 2.22 -4.14
N ALA A 89 14.24 3.52 -3.93
CA ALA A 89 15.01 4.53 -4.64
C ALA A 89 16.50 4.34 -4.32
N ALA A 90 17.30 4.18 -5.37
CA ALA A 90 18.74 4.04 -5.29
C ALA A 90 19.41 5.13 -6.13
N ARG A 91 20.54 5.62 -5.65
CA ARG A 91 21.47 6.41 -6.49
C ARG A 91 22.69 5.56 -6.75
N VAL A 92 22.92 5.21 -8.00
CA VAL A 92 24.13 4.50 -8.44
C VAL A 92 24.86 5.42 -9.40
N ALA A 93 26.03 5.91 -9.00
CA ALA A 93 26.89 6.79 -9.81
C ALA A 93 26.15 7.98 -10.47
N SER A 94 25.39 8.73 -9.67
CA SER A 94 24.60 9.90 -10.09
C SER A 94 23.35 9.61 -10.94
N VAL A 95 23.09 8.35 -11.29
CA VAL A 95 21.82 7.93 -11.92
C VAL A 95 20.82 7.58 -10.82
N VAL A 96 19.63 8.18 -10.90
CA VAL A 96 18.49 7.80 -10.06
C VAL A 96 17.93 6.50 -10.63
N GLY A 97 17.78 5.50 -9.77
CA GLY A 97 17.29 4.19 -10.13
C GLY A 97 16.50 3.56 -9.01
N TRP A 98 16.19 2.29 -9.22
CA TRP A 98 15.37 1.47 -8.35
C TRP A 98 16.16 0.20 -8.02
N CYS A 99 16.16 -0.23 -6.76
CA CYS A 99 16.76 -1.49 -6.36
C CYS A 99 15.80 -2.33 -5.51
N CYS A 100 15.83 -3.65 -5.70
CA CYS A 100 15.12 -4.60 -4.87
C CYS A 100 16.00 -5.06 -3.73
N ALA A 101 15.54 -4.91 -2.47
CA ALA A 101 16.28 -5.38 -1.30
C ALA A 101 16.33 -6.92 -1.20
N GLY A 102 15.28 -7.62 -1.64
CA GLY A 102 15.19 -9.07 -1.53
C GLY A 102 16.01 -9.85 -2.56
N CYS A 103 15.98 -9.46 -3.83
CA CYS A 103 16.68 -10.20 -4.90
C CYS A 103 17.88 -9.45 -5.51
N GLY A 104 18.09 -8.18 -5.17
CA GLY A 104 19.17 -7.37 -5.71
C GLY A 104 18.94 -6.84 -7.13
N TYR A 105 17.75 -7.02 -7.70
CA TYR A 105 17.35 -6.43 -8.99
C TYR A 105 17.58 -4.92 -9.00
N ARG A 106 17.98 -4.40 -10.16
CA ARG A 106 18.22 -2.96 -10.37
C ARG A 106 17.56 -2.52 -11.67
N ALA A 107 16.91 -1.36 -11.65
CA ALA A 107 16.39 -0.68 -12.82
C ALA A 107 16.79 0.79 -12.79
N GLU A 108 16.96 1.41 -13.94
CA GLU A 108 17.10 2.86 -14.05
C GLU A 108 15.73 3.52 -13.88
N ALA A 109 15.67 4.69 -13.24
CA ALA A 109 14.43 5.46 -13.20
C ALA A 109 14.26 6.12 -14.57
N GLN A 110 13.30 5.67 -15.36
CA GLN A 110 12.92 6.37 -16.58
C GLN A 110 12.31 7.72 -16.17
N GLN A 111 13.00 8.81 -16.55
CA GLN A 111 12.54 10.19 -16.37
C GLN A 111 11.42 10.53 -17.33
#